data_AF-W1XLG3-F1
#
_entry.id   AF-W1XLG3-F1
#
_cell.length_a   1.000
_cell.length_b   1.000
_cell.length_c   1.000
_cell.angle_alpha   90.00
_cell.angle_beta   90.00
_cell.angle_gamma   90.00
#
_symmetry.space_group_name_H-M   'P 1'
#
loop_
_entity.id
_entity.type
_entity.pdbx_description
1 polymer ?
#
loop_
_entity_poly.entity_id
_entity_poly.type
_entity_poly.pdbx_seq_one_letter_code
_entity_poly.pdbx_strand_id
1 'polypeptide(L)' 'TNGVGPKLALAILSGMSAQQFVNAVEREEVGALVKLPGIGKKTAERLIVEMKDRFKGLHGDLFTPAADL' A
#
# COMPACT_ATOMS: atom_id res chain seq x y z
N THR A 1 -8.96 2.08 15.48
CA THR A 1 -7.82 1.17 15.27
C THR A 1 -7.34 1.36 13.84
N ASN A 2 -6.04 1.54 13.62
CA ASN A 2 -5.45 1.58 12.28
C ASN A 2 -5.79 0.26 11.57
N GLY A 3 -6.79 0.30 10.69
CA GLY A 3 -7.49 -0.87 10.13
C GLY A 3 -6.66 -1.83 9.28
N VAL A 4 -5.33 -1.70 9.26
CA VAL A 4 -4.39 -2.61 8.60
C VAL A 4 -3.29 -2.96 9.62
N GLY A 5 -3.31 -4.21 10.10
CA GLY A 5 -2.29 -4.77 10.99
C GLY A 5 -1.54 -5.93 10.32
N PRO A 6 -0.63 -6.61 11.04
CA PRO A 6 0.24 -7.66 10.47
C PRO A 6 -0.53 -8.76 9.73
N LYS A 7 -1.68 -9.21 10.28
CA LYS A 7 -2.54 -10.21 9.65
C LYS A 7 -3.07 -9.75 8.28
N LEU A 8 -3.47 -8.48 8.17
CA LEU A 8 -4.03 -7.95 6.93
C LEU A 8 -2.93 -7.69 5.90
N ALA A 9 -1.77 -7.20 6.33
CA ALA A 9 -0.60 -7.05 5.47
C ALA A 9 -0.17 -8.40 4.87
N LEU A 10 -0.14 -9.45 5.68
CA LEU A 10 0.15 -10.81 5.20
C LEU A 10 -0.92 -11.29 4.21
N ALA A 11 -2.21 -11.05 4.49
CA ALA A 11 -3.29 -11.42 3.57
C ALA A 11 -3.18 -10.71 2.21
N ILE A 12 -2.78 -9.44 2.20
CA ILE A 12 -2.51 -8.69 0.95
C ILE A 12 -1.40 -9.38 0.16
N LEU A 13 -0.24 -9.61 0.78
CA LEU A 13 0.93 -10.18 0.10
C LEU A 13 0.78 -11.68 -0.22
N SER A 14 -0.19 -12.35 0.40
CA SER A 14 -0.59 -13.72 0.04
C SER A 14 -1.55 -13.75 -1.15
N GLY A 15 -2.30 -12.68 -1.38
CA GLY A 15 -3.28 -12.56 -2.48
C GLY A 15 -2.74 -11.88 -3.75
N MET A 16 -1.67 -11.08 -3.64
CA MET A 16 -1.01 -10.42 -4.76
C MET A 16 0.45 -10.12 -4.43
N SER A 17 1.29 -9.97 -5.45
CA SER A 17 2.69 -9.55 -5.25
C SER A 17 2.80 -8.10 -4.78
N ALA A 18 3.93 -7.74 -4.17
CA ALA A 18 4.21 -6.35 -3.77
C ALA A 18 4.09 -5.38 -4.96
N GLN A 19 4.58 -5.78 -6.14
CA GLN A 19 4.50 -4.96 -7.35
C GLN A 19 3.06 -4.82 -7.86
N GLN A 20 2.25 -5.87 -7.79
CA GLN A 20 0.82 -5.78 -8.09
C GLN A 20 0.10 -4.86 -7.11
N PHE A 21 0.45 -4.92 -5.83
CA PHE A 21 -0.11 -4.03 -4.81
C PHE A 21 0.24 -2.56 -5.07
N VAL A 22 1.50 -2.26 -5.38
CA VAL A 22 1.94 -0.91 -5.77
C VAL A 22 1.14 -0.41 -6.96
N ASN A 23 1.05 -1.21 -8.03
CA ASN A 23 0.27 -0.84 -9.22
C ASN A 23 -1.21 -0.60 -8.89
N ALA A 24 -1.81 -1.45 -8.05
CA ALA A 24 -3.20 -1.30 -7.64
C ALA A 24 -3.44 0.00 -6.84
N VAL A 25 -2.49 0.40 -6.00
CA VAL A 25 -2.54 1.67 -5.27
C VAL A 25 -2.37 2.86 -6.21
N GLU A 26 -1.38 2.83 -7.11
CA GLU A 26 -1.12 3.93 -8.04
C GLU A 26 -2.29 4.20 -8.99
N ARG A 27 -2.93 3.12 -9.46
CA ARG A 27 -4.09 3.12 -10.35
C ARG A 27 -5.43 3.27 -9.63
N GLU A 28 -5.42 3.37 -8.30
CA GLU A 28 -6.62 3.51 -7.46
C GLU A 28 -7.63 2.36 -7.66
N GLU A 29 -7.12 1.13 -7.86
CA GLU A 29 -7.92 -0.08 -8.11
C GLU A 29 -8.55 -0.63 -6.81
N VAL A 30 -9.51 0.12 -6.24
CA VAL A 30 -10.25 -0.26 -5.01
C VAL A 30 -10.82 -1.68 -5.11
N GLY A 31 -11.34 -2.05 -6.29
CA GLY A 31 -11.94 -3.37 -6.53
C GLY A 31 -10.95 -4.53 -6.39
N ALA A 32 -9.66 -4.32 -6.65
CA ALA A 32 -8.63 -5.34 -6.44
C ALA A 32 -8.41 -5.60 -4.95
N LEU A 33 -8.42 -4.54 -4.13
CA LEU A 33 -8.20 -4.63 -2.69
C LEU A 33 -9.41 -5.19 -1.94
N VAL A 34 -10.63 -4.84 -2.35
CA VAL A 34 -11.87 -5.33 -1.69
C VAL A 34 -12.06 -6.85 -1.85
N LYS A 35 -11.44 -7.46 -2.85
CA LYS A 35 -11.46 -8.93 -3.03
C LYS A 35 -10.64 -9.67 -1.96
N LEU A 36 -9.78 -8.98 -1.22
CA LEU A 36 -8.96 -9.58 -0.19
C LEU A 36 -9.76 -9.77 1.11
N PRO A 37 -9.61 -10.92 1.79
CA PRO A 37 -10.36 -11.20 3.00
C PRO A 37 -10.03 -10.20 4.11
N GLY A 38 -11.06 -9.56 4.67
CA GLY A 38 -10.92 -8.55 5.72
C GLY A 38 -10.71 -7.12 5.23
N ILE A 39 -10.70 -6.87 3.91
CA ILE A 39 -10.64 -5.53 3.34
C ILE A 39 -12.02 -5.14 2.79
N GLY A 40 -12.72 -4.25 3.51
CA GLY A 40 -13.93 -3.60 3.01
C GLY A 40 -13.60 -2.34 2.21
N LYS A 41 -14.60 -1.80 1.48
CA LYS A 41 -14.47 -0.59 0.64
C LYS A 41 -13.79 0.58 1.35
N LYS A 42 -14.25 0.93 2.55
CA LYS A 42 -13.66 2.02 3.37
C LYS A 42 -12.18 1.78 3.70
N THR A 43 -11.81 0.53 3.99
CA THR A 43 -10.42 0.17 4.29
C THR A 43 -9.56 0.23 3.02
N ALA A 44 -10.07 -0.25 1.89
CA ALA A 44 -9.38 -0.19 0.60
C ALA A 44 -9.12 1.25 0.16
N GLU A 45 -10.14 2.11 0.20
CA GLU A 45 -10.01 3.54 -0.14
C GLU A 45 -9.00 4.24 0.76
N ARG A 46 -9.06 4.02 2.08
CA ARG A 46 -8.10 4.60 3.02
C ARG A 46 -6.68 4.09 2.76
N LEU A 47 -6.52 2.79 2.51
CA LEU A 47 -5.23 2.17 2.23
C LEU A 47 -4.59 2.76 0.97
N ILE A 48 -5.36 2.98 -0.09
CA ILE A 48 -4.86 3.60 -1.32
C ILE A 48 -4.31 5.01 -1.05
N VAL A 49 -5.07 5.85 -0.35
CA VAL A 49 -4.64 7.22 -0.04
C VAL A 49 -3.38 7.23 0.82
N GLU A 50 -3.35 6.45 1.90
CA GLU A 50 -2.20 6.36 2.81
C GLU A 50 -0.94 5.79 2.13
N MET A 51 -1.09 4.81 1.24
CA MET A 51 0.05 4.18 0.55
C MET A 51 0.57 5.04 -0.59
N LYS A 52 -0.30 5.69 -1.34
CA LYS A 52 0.09 6.60 -2.43
C LYS A 52 0.92 7.78 -1.91
N ASP A 53 0.60 8.28 -0.73
CA ASP A 53 1.42 9.29 -0.04
C ASP A 53 2.79 8.72 0.38
N ARG A 54 2.81 7.53 0.98
CA ARG A 54 4.06 6.87 1.41
C ARG A 54 4.99 6.48 0.26
N PHE A 55 4.46 6.02 -0.87
CA PHE A 55 5.28 5.66 -2.04
C PHE A 55 6.01 6.87 -2.63
N LYS A 56 5.43 8.07 -2.56
CA LYS A 56 6.13 9.30 -2.97
C LYS A 56 7.37 9.56 -2.12
N GLY A 57 7.31 9.33 -0.81
CA GLY A 57 8.47 9.44 0.10
C GLY A 57 9.48 8.31 -0.07
N LEU A 58 9.03 7.12 -0.48
CA LEU A 58 9.89 5.94 -0.61
C LEU A 58 10.96 6.08 -1.70
N HIS A 59 10.65 6.82 -2.78
CA HIS A 59 11.60 7.05 -3.87
C HIS A 59 12.68 8.10 -3.54
N GLY A 60 12.50 8.91 -2.49
CA GLY A 60 13.41 10.01 -2.14
C GLY A 60 14.47 9.68 -1.07
N ASP A 61 14.13 8.87 -0.09
CA ASP A 61 14.89 8.85 1.18
C ASP A 61 15.68 7.56 1.46
N LEU A 62 15.49 6.48 0.67
CA LEU A 62 16.16 5.19 0.93
C LEU A 62 17.49 4.99 0.21
N PHE A 63 17.74 5.74 -0.86
CA PHE A 63 18.95 5.59 -1.70
C PHE A 63 19.63 6.90 -2.06
N THR A 64 19.19 8.03 -1.51
CA THR A 64 19.98 9.26 -1.52
C THR A 64 20.89 9.17 -0.30
N PRO A 65 22.18 8.77 -0.41
CA PRO A 65 23.10 9.09 0.67
C PRO A 65 22.98 10.61 0.84
N ALA A 66 22.72 11.07 2.05
CA ALA A 66 22.78 12.49 2.37
C ALA A 66 24.13 13.01 1.85
N ALA A 67 24.11 13.58 0.65
CA ALA A 67 25.22 14.33 0.10
C ALA A 67 25.11 15.69 0.78
N ASP A 68 25.39 15.68 2.09
CA ASP A 68 25.70 16.87 2.84
C ASP A 68 27.09 17.32 2.35
N LEU A 69 27.09 18.11 1.28
CA LEU A 69 28.11 19.11 0.95
C LEU A 69 27.55 20.49 1.26
#